data_AF-D4Z5S4-F1
#
_entry.id   AF-D4Z5S4-F1
#
_cell.length_a   1.000
_cell.length_b   1.000
_cell.length_c   1.000
_cell.angle_alpha   90.00
_cell.angle_beta   90.00
_cell.angle_gamma   90.00
#
_symmetry.space_group_name_H-M   'P 1'
#
loop_
_entity.id
_entity.type
_entity.pdbx_description
1 polymer ?
#
loop_
_entity_poly.entity_id
_entity_poly.type
_entity_poly.pdbx_seq_one_letter_code
_entity_poly.pdbx_strand_id
1 'polypeptide(L)'
;MESDECLSNFDNTKHDFALRYIWIVGISSFDLFLTELVSEAGLRLIDKNPDALPVNLQQVQVPMVNVLDIHLLSPPERLLFFRERIFASIQFKSFYRPEKVSEALSYIWSCPPKEKWSRITARMRATGHHGEKTEQDIRDELTLIGDRRDLIAHSADTPPGRDFANPVSREDAARVAEFVCDLAEAIDAETEAQLD
;
A
#
# COMPACT_ATOMS: atom_id res chain seq x y z
N MET A 1 -9.08 -31.77 -30.19
CA MET A 1 -7.78 -32.24 -29.69
C MET A 1 -7.07 -31.18 -28.84
N GLU A 2 -7.32 -29.87 -29.06
CA GLU A 2 -6.79 -28.78 -28.20
C GLU A 2 -7.57 -28.53 -26.90
N SER A 3 -8.84 -28.94 -26.81
CA SER A 3 -9.68 -28.69 -25.62
C SER A 3 -9.33 -29.55 -24.41
N ASP A 4 -8.86 -30.79 -24.63
CA ASP A 4 -8.44 -31.71 -23.57
C ASP A 4 -7.09 -31.32 -22.97
N GLU A 5 -6.24 -30.61 -23.73
CA GLU A 5 -4.94 -30.13 -23.28
C GLU A 5 -5.07 -28.88 -22.38
N CYS A 6 -6.08 -28.04 -22.64
CA CYS A 6 -6.46 -26.95 -21.74
C CYS A 6 -7.04 -27.45 -20.42
N LEU A 7 -7.84 -28.53 -20.44
CA LEU A 7 -8.43 -29.11 -19.23
C LEU A 7 -7.40 -29.91 -18.43
N SER A 8 -6.45 -30.58 -19.07
CA SER A 8 -5.35 -31.25 -18.37
C SER A 8 -4.37 -30.26 -17.71
N ASN A 9 -4.17 -29.07 -18.30
CA ASN A 9 -3.47 -27.96 -17.65
C ASN A 9 -4.24 -27.38 -16.45
N PHE A 10 -5.57 -27.35 -16.52
CA PHE A 10 -6.44 -26.92 -15.40
C PHE A 10 -6.41 -27.93 -14.23
N ASP A 11 -6.36 -29.24 -14.52
CA ASP A 11 -6.28 -30.29 -13.51
C ASP A 11 -4.86 -30.48 -12.92
N ASN A 12 -3.81 -30.09 -13.66
CA ASN A 12 -2.42 -30.05 -13.17
C ASN A 12 -2.11 -28.81 -12.31
N THR A 13 -2.92 -27.74 -12.38
CA THR A 13 -2.68 -26.47 -11.67
C THR A 13 -3.24 -26.43 -10.25
N LYS A 14 -3.72 -27.55 -9.68
CA LYS A 14 -4.31 -27.70 -8.32
C LYS A 14 -3.81 -26.62 -7.34
N HIS A 15 -4.60 -25.54 -7.23
CA HIS A 15 -4.42 -24.38 -6.35
C HIS A 15 -3.28 -23.38 -6.66
N ASP A 16 -2.32 -23.66 -7.56
CA ASP A 16 -1.19 -22.76 -7.82
C ASP A 16 -1.62 -21.38 -8.33
N PHE A 17 -2.58 -21.32 -9.26
CA PHE A 17 -3.15 -20.05 -9.74
C PHE A 17 -3.79 -19.24 -8.60
N ALA A 18 -4.59 -19.89 -7.76
CA ALA A 18 -5.27 -19.24 -6.64
C ALA A 18 -4.26 -18.73 -5.60
N LEU A 19 -3.19 -19.49 -5.35
CA LEU A 19 -2.14 -19.09 -4.43
C LEU A 19 -1.35 -17.90 -4.98
N ARG A 20 -0.98 -17.89 -6.26
CA ARG A 20 -0.35 -16.72 -6.92
C ARG A 20 -1.23 -15.47 -6.87
N TYR A 21 -2.54 -15.66 -7.02
CA TYR A 21 -3.49 -14.55 -6.99
C TYR A 21 -3.51 -13.80 -5.65
N ILE A 22 -3.11 -14.45 -4.54
CA ILE A 22 -2.97 -13.81 -3.23
C ILE A 22 -1.93 -12.68 -3.26
N TRP A 23 -0.83 -12.80 -4.01
CA TRP A 23 0.13 -11.70 -4.18
C TRP A 23 -0.49 -10.50 -4.87
N ILE A 24 -1.23 -10.76 -5.97
CA ILE A 24 -1.87 -9.70 -6.76
C ILE A 24 -2.89 -8.96 -5.91
N VAL A 25 -3.82 -9.70 -5.28
CA VAL A 25 -4.89 -9.10 -4.49
C VAL A 25 -4.33 -8.46 -3.22
N GLY A 26 -3.39 -9.10 -2.53
CA GLY A 26 -2.78 -8.56 -1.32
C GLY A 26 -2.17 -7.19 -1.57
N ILE A 27 -1.25 -7.07 -2.54
CA ILE A 27 -0.62 -5.79 -2.87
C ILE A 27 -1.63 -4.77 -3.42
N SER A 28 -2.58 -5.19 -4.26
CA SER A 28 -3.57 -4.26 -4.82
C SER A 28 -4.52 -3.72 -3.73
N SER A 29 -4.88 -4.56 -2.76
CA SER A 29 -5.69 -4.16 -1.60
C SER A 29 -4.92 -3.23 -0.67
N PHE A 30 -3.62 -3.46 -0.48
CA PHE A 30 -2.74 -2.57 0.27
C PHE A 30 -2.60 -1.21 -0.40
N ASP A 31 -2.46 -1.17 -1.73
CA ASP A 31 -2.39 0.08 -2.49
C ASP A 31 -3.66 0.93 -2.33
N LEU A 32 -4.82 0.27 -2.42
CA LEU A 32 -6.12 0.92 -2.19
C LEU A 32 -6.26 1.40 -0.74
N PHE A 33 -5.89 0.55 0.24
CA PHE A 33 -5.90 0.90 1.65
C PHE A 33 -5.08 2.17 1.93
N LEU A 34 -3.82 2.23 1.48
CA LEU A 34 -2.99 3.42 1.69
C LEU A 34 -3.56 4.66 1.02
N THR A 35 -4.14 4.51 -0.16
CA THR A 35 -4.80 5.61 -0.88
C THR A 35 -5.97 6.17 -0.07
N GLU A 36 -6.86 5.31 0.42
CA GLU A 36 -8.00 5.71 1.23
C GLU A 36 -7.54 6.31 2.57
N LEU A 37 -6.65 5.62 3.28
CA LEU A 37 -6.10 6.07 4.57
C LEU A 37 -5.52 7.47 4.46
N VAL A 38 -4.64 7.73 3.49
CA VAL A 38 -4.01 9.04 3.32
C VAL A 38 -5.05 10.12 2.98
N SER A 39 -6.05 9.78 2.16
CA SER A 39 -7.12 10.73 1.82
C SER A 39 -8.00 11.08 3.01
N GLU A 40 -8.30 10.11 3.88
CA GLU A 40 -9.13 10.30 5.06
C GLU A 40 -8.36 10.97 6.20
N ALA A 41 -7.17 10.47 6.53
CA ALA A 41 -6.32 11.06 7.56
C ALA A 41 -5.89 12.49 7.18
N GLY A 42 -5.57 12.73 5.90
CA GLY A 42 -5.28 14.07 5.39
C GLY A 42 -6.46 15.01 5.54
N LEU A 43 -7.68 14.52 5.34
CA LEU A 43 -8.90 15.30 5.58
C LEU A 43 -9.07 15.68 7.05
N ARG A 44 -8.89 14.71 7.97
CA ARG A 44 -8.97 14.94 9.42
C ARG A 44 -7.92 15.96 9.88
N LEU A 45 -6.71 15.93 9.31
CA LEU A 45 -5.68 16.95 9.58
C LEU A 45 -6.11 18.33 9.12
N ILE A 46 -6.69 18.47 7.93
CA ILE A 46 -7.19 19.77 7.45
C ILE A 46 -8.29 20.31 8.36
N ASP A 47 -9.21 19.45 8.80
CA ASP A 47 -10.33 19.85 9.69
C ASP A 47 -9.84 20.33 11.07
N LYS A 48 -8.78 19.71 11.61
CA LYS A 48 -8.13 20.14 12.86
C LYS A 48 -7.40 21.48 12.76
N ASN A 49 -7.12 21.98 11.56
CA ASN A 49 -6.40 23.24 11.30
C ASN A 49 -5.08 23.38 12.11
N PRO A 50 -4.11 22.46 11.93
CA PRO A 50 -2.84 22.50 12.65
C PRO A 50 -1.98 23.70 12.24
N ASP A 51 -1.03 24.08 13.11
CA ASP A 51 -0.10 25.18 12.84
C ASP A 51 0.78 24.94 11.60
N ALA A 52 1.03 23.68 11.25
CA ALA A 52 1.76 23.28 10.05
C ALA A 52 1.21 21.98 9.46
N LEU A 53 0.97 21.98 8.14
CA LEU A 53 0.59 20.78 7.40
C LEU A 53 1.83 19.95 7.01
N PRO A 54 1.71 18.62 6.83
CA PRO A 54 2.77 17.80 6.28
C PRO A 54 3.22 18.26 4.88
N VAL A 55 4.50 18.06 4.55
CA VAL A 55 5.13 18.62 3.34
C VAL A 55 4.39 18.24 2.06
N ASN A 56 4.01 16.97 1.90
CA ASN A 56 3.34 16.54 0.67
C ASN A 56 1.90 17.05 0.59
N LEU A 57 1.24 17.24 1.74
CA LEU A 57 -0.11 17.81 1.78
C LEU A 57 -0.12 19.27 1.34
N GLN A 58 0.91 20.04 1.69
CA GLN A 58 1.10 21.42 1.20
C GLN A 58 1.30 21.51 -0.31
N GLN A 59 1.77 20.44 -0.95
CA GLN A 59 2.10 20.37 -2.37
C GLN A 59 0.95 19.85 -3.24
N VAL A 60 -0.21 19.53 -2.64
CA VAL A 60 -1.39 19.07 -3.39
C VAL A 60 -1.80 20.13 -4.39
N GLN A 61 -1.85 19.75 -5.66
CA GLN A 61 -2.19 20.67 -6.74
C GLN A 61 -3.68 20.95 -6.76
N VAL A 62 -4.03 22.23 -6.65
CA VAL A 62 -5.39 22.73 -6.76
C VAL A 62 -5.49 23.64 -7.98
N PRO A 63 -6.37 23.34 -8.97
CA PRO A 63 -6.61 24.24 -10.09
C PRO A 63 -7.02 25.63 -9.62
N MET A 64 -6.45 26.68 -10.23
CA MET A 64 -6.66 28.07 -9.81
C MET A 64 -8.15 28.47 -9.80
N VAL A 65 -8.94 27.98 -10.75
CA VAL A 65 -10.39 28.23 -10.78
C VAL A 65 -11.07 27.77 -9.49
N ASN A 66 -10.68 26.61 -8.95
CA ASN A 66 -11.24 26.10 -7.70
C ASN A 66 -10.79 26.93 -6.50
N VAL A 67 -9.58 27.49 -6.52
CA VAL A 67 -9.11 28.40 -5.45
C VAL A 67 -9.96 29.66 -5.41
N LEU A 68 -10.34 30.19 -6.58
CA LEU A 68 -11.22 31.36 -6.67
C LEU A 68 -12.62 31.03 -6.16
N ASP A 69 -13.14 29.84 -6.44
CA ASP A 69 -14.52 29.47 -6.09
C ASP A 69 -14.67 28.78 -4.72
N ILE A 70 -13.57 28.42 -4.04
CA ILE A 70 -13.61 27.61 -2.81
C ILE A 70 -14.41 28.26 -1.67
N HIS A 71 -14.48 29.59 -1.66
CA HIS A 71 -15.23 30.36 -0.66
C HIS A 71 -16.75 30.26 -0.84
N LEU A 72 -17.22 29.84 -2.02
CA LEU A 72 -18.63 29.62 -2.34
C LEU A 72 -19.14 28.28 -1.81
N LEU A 73 -18.24 27.34 -1.49
CA LEU A 73 -18.57 26.01 -1.02
C LEU A 73 -18.94 26.01 0.47
N SER A 74 -19.93 25.20 0.85
CA SER A 74 -20.21 24.91 2.25
C SER A 74 -19.03 24.16 2.91
N PRO A 75 -18.91 24.17 4.25
CA PRO A 75 -17.81 23.49 4.92
C PRO A 75 -17.69 21.98 4.56
N PRO A 76 -18.78 21.19 4.49
CA PRO A 76 -18.70 19.79 4.07
C PRO A 76 -18.23 19.61 2.62
N GLU A 77 -18.66 20.50 1.71
CA GLU A 77 -18.24 20.45 0.30
C GLU A 77 -16.76 20.77 0.14
N ARG A 78 -16.22 21.70 0.95
CA ARG A 78 -14.78 22.01 0.96
C ARG A 78 -13.96 20.81 1.43
N LEU A 79 -14.41 20.14 2.48
CA LEU A 79 -13.76 18.93 2.99
C LEU A 79 -13.74 17.83 1.92
N LEU A 80 -14.89 17.55 1.28
CA LEU A 80 -14.95 16.58 0.20
C LEU A 80 -14.03 16.95 -0.97
N PHE A 81 -14.01 18.22 -1.36
CA PHE A 81 -13.10 18.72 -2.39
C PHE A 81 -11.63 18.44 -2.07
N PHE A 82 -11.18 18.70 -0.84
CA PHE A 82 -9.80 18.43 -0.45
C PHE A 82 -9.49 16.93 -0.45
N ARG A 83 -10.40 16.09 0.07
CA ARG A 83 -10.24 14.62 0.02
C ARG A 83 -10.05 14.13 -1.41
N GLU A 84 -10.87 14.60 -2.35
CA GLU A 84 -10.76 14.24 -3.78
C GLU A 84 -9.40 14.66 -4.37
N ARG A 85 -8.89 15.84 -4.00
CA ARG A 85 -7.58 16.32 -4.46
C ARG A 85 -6.44 15.49 -3.91
N ILE A 86 -6.50 15.12 -2.63
CA ILE A 86 -5.51 14.24 -2.00
C ILE A 86 -5.56 12.86 -2.66
N PHE A 87 -6.75 12.25 -2.76
CA PHE A 87 -6.97 10.95 -3.41
C PHE A 87 -6.41 10.96 -4.84
N ALA A 88 -6.76 11.97 -5.65
CA ALA A 88 -6.32 12.07 -7.02
C ALA A 88 -4.79 12.18 -7.19
N SER A 89 -4.09 12.72 -6.19
CA SER A 89 -2.63 12.87 -6.21
C SER A 89 -1.87 11.56 -5.98
N ILE A 90 -2.53 10.54 -5.42
CA ILE A 90 -1.92 9.27 -5.01
C ILE A 90 -2.56 8.02 -5.63
N GLN A 91 -3.77 8.10 -6.17
CA GLN A 91 -4.56 6.96 -6.68
C GLN A 91 -3.87 6.07 -7.75
N PHE A 92 -2.91 6.60 -8.50
CA PHE A 92 -2.21 5.86 -9.57
C PHE A 92 -0.83 5.34 -9.15
N LYS A 93 -0.47 5.48 -7.87
CA LYS A 93 0.80 5.01 -7.35
C LYS A 93 0.65 3.59 -6.81
N SER A 94 1.64 2.75 -7.07
CA SER A 94 1.79 1.47 -6.36
C SER A 94 2.75 1.65 -5.19
N PHE A 95 2.40 1.10 -4.05
CA PHE A 95 3.05 1.32 -2.77
C PHE A 95 3.81 0.09 -2.26
N TYR A 96 4.03 -0.93 -3.10
CA TYR A 96 4.89 -2.07 -2.74
C TYR A 96 6.39 -1.71 -2.70
N ARG A 97 6.78 -0.48 -3.07
CA ARG A 97 8.14 0.04 -2.85
C ARG A 97 8.20 0.80 -1.54
N PRO A 98 9.15 0.51 -0.63
CA PRO A 98 9.22 1.16 0.67
C PRO A 98 9.28 2.70 0.62
N GLU A 99 9.96 3.24 -0.39
CA GLU A 99 10.09 4.67 -0.61
C GLU A 99 8.74 5.30 -0.98
N LYS A 100 7.88 4.56 -1.69
CA LYS A 100 6.53 4.99 -2.06
C LYS A 100 5.57 4.99 -0.88
N VAL A 101 5.68 4.02 0.03
CA VAL A 101 4.96 4.07 1.32
C VAL A 101 5.38 5.31 2.10
N SER A 102 6.68 5.57 2.23
CA SER A 102 7.17 6.77 2.93
C SER A 102 6.68 8.08 2.30
N GLU A 103 6.63 8.14 0.97
CA GLU A 103 6.09 9.26 0.19
C GLU A 103 4.57 9.44 0.45
N ALA A 104 3.80 8.36 0.47
CA ALA A 104 2.37 8.39 0.78
C ALA A 104 2.12 8.88 2.21
N LEU A 105 2.86 8.35 3.18
CA LEU A 105 2.75 8.76 4.57
C LEU A 105 3.23 10.20 4.79
N SER A 106 3.97 10.83 3.88
CA SER A 106 4.37 12.25 4.01
C SER A 106 3.21 13.23 3.83
N TYR A 107 2.04 12.74 3.42
CA TYR A 107 0.82 13.53 3.40
C TYR A 107 0.20 13.67 4.80
N ILE A 108 0.52 12.76 5.73
CA ILE A 108 -0.15 12.66 7.03
C ILE A 108 0.82 12.63 8.22
N TRP A 109 2.06 12.21 8.01
CA TRP A 109 3.11 12.17 9.04
C TRP A 109 4.20 13.20 8.72
N SER A 110 4.49 14.06 9.68
CA SER A 110 5.50 15.12 9.55
C SER A 110 6.95 14.66 9.81
N CYS A 111 7.14 13.43 10.29
CA CYS A 111 8.45 12.88 10.61
C CYS A 111 9.23 12.43 9.34
N PRO A 112 10.58 12.39 9.39
CA PRO A 112 11.40 12.00 8.24
C PRO A 112 11.24 10.50 7.90
N PRO A 113 11.52 10.08 6.65
CA PRO A 113 11.28 8.69 6.19
C PRO A 113 11.86 7.59 7.07
N LYS A 114 13.07 7.79 7.60
CA LYS A 114 13.73 6.82 8.51
C LYS A 114 12.92 6.62 9.80
N GLU A 115 12.36 7.70 10.34
CA GLU A 115 11.54 7.61 11.55
C GLU A 115 10.20 6.92 11.28
N LYS A 116 9.62 7.09 10.09
CA LYS A 116 8.38 6.39 9.69
C LYS A 116 8.55 4.88 9.74
N TRP A 117 9.59 4.39 9.07
CA TRP A 117 9.86 2.96 9.04
C TRP A 117 10.24 2.40 10.41
N SER A 118 10.95 3.18 11.23
CA SER A 118 11.21 2.79 12.62
C SER A 118 9.92 2.64 13.43
N ARG A 119 8.94 3.55 13.27
CA ARG A 119 7.63 3.47 13.94
C ARG A 119 6.79 2.29 13.44
N ILE A 120 6.72 2.09 12.12
CA ILE A 120 6.04 0.94 11.50
C ILE A 120 6.64 -0.36 12.02
N THR A 121 7.97 -0.47 12.03
CA THR A 121 8.67 -1.67 12.51
C THR A 121 8.38 -1.93 13.99
N ALA A 122 8.34 -0.89 14.82
CA ALA A 122 7.97 -1.04 16.23
C ALA A 122 6.54 -1.57 16.40
N ARG A 123 5.59 -1.08 15.60
CA ARG A 123 4.20 -1.59 15.60
C ARG A 123 4.10 -3.03 15.09
N MET A 124 4.77 -3.37 14.00
CA MET A 124 4.81 -4.74 13.48
C MET A 124 5.46 -5.72 14.46
N ARG A 125 6.48 -5.31 15.21
CA ARG A 125 7.06 -6.14 16.28
C ARG A 125 6.07 -6.42 17.41
N ALA A 126 5.18 -5.47 17.70
CA ALA A 126 4.18 -5.61 18.75
C ALA A 126 3.09 -6.64 18.42
N THR A 127 2.90 -7.04 17.15
CA THR A 127 1.99 -8.12 16.76
C THR A 127 2.49 -9.50 17.19
N GLY A 128 3.79 -9.63 17.49
CA GLY A 128 4.43 -10.90 17.87
C GLY A 128 4.88 -11.75 16.70
N HIS A 129 4.46 -11.46 15.46
CA HIS A 129 4.86 -12.19 14.26
C HIS A 129 6.26 -11.78 13.74
N HIS A 130 6.73 -10.57 14.08
CA HIS A 130 7.95 -9.97 13.50
C HIS A 130 9.01 -9.58 14.54
N GLY A 131 9.01 -10.21 15.72
CA GLY A 131 9.77 -9.75 16.89
C GLY A 131 11.28 -9.47 16.66
N GLU A 132 11.95 -10.28 15.84
CA GLU A 132 13.39 -10.12 15.55
C GLU A 132 13.69 -9.30 14.27
N LYS A 133 12.69 -9.01 13.43
CA LYS A 133 12.91 -8.34 12.14
C LYS A 133 13.34 -6.90 12.34
N THR A 134 14.40 -6.48 11.65
CA THR A 134 14.86 -5.09 11.58
C THR A 134 14.01 -4.28 10.61
N GLU A 135 14.17 -2.95 10.64
CA GLU A 135 13.56 -2.06 9.66
C GLU A 135 13.89 -2.47 8.22
N GLN A 136 15.15 -2.85 8.00
CA GLN A 136 15.63 -3.27 6.68
C GLN A 136 14.96 -4.57 6.24
N ASP A 137 14.79 -5.54 7.15
CA ASP A 137 14.13 -6.81 6.83
C ASP A 137 12.68 -6.61 6.39
N ILE A 138 11.92 -5.72 7.06
CA ILE A 138 10.54 -5.40 6.69
C ILE A 138 10.49 -4.73 5.31
N ARG A 139 11.40 -3.80 5.03
CA ARG A 139 11.47 -3.09 3.74
C ARG A 139 11.86 -4.04 2.60
N ASP A 140 12.80 -4.93 2.85
CA ASP A 140 13.24 -5.94 1.89
C ASP A 140 12.14 -6.95 1.62
N GLU A 141 11.40 -7.38 2.64
CA GLU A 141 10.28 -8.30 2.48
C GLU A 141 9.14 -7.68 1.66
N LEU A 142 8.75 -6.43 1.93
CA LEU A 142 7.77 -5.71 1.12
C LEU A 142 8.23 -5.62 -0.35
N THR A 143 9.50 -5.31 -0.57
CA THR A 143 10.10 -5.22 -1.91
C THR A 143 10.05 -6.56 -2.64
N LEU A 144 10.43 -7.65 -1.97
CA LEU A 144 10.39 -9.00 -2.52
C LEU A 144 8.97 -9.46 -2.89
N ILE A 145 7.99 -9.15 -2.03
CA ILE A 145 6.58 -9.46 -2.30
C ILE A 145 6.09 -8.67 -3.52
N GLY A 146 6.41 -7.38 -3.59
CA GLY A 146 6.05 -6.51 -4.71
C GLY A 146 6.68 -6.95 -6.05
N ASP A 147 7.98 -7.24 -6.04
CA ASP A 147 8.70 -7.72 -7.22
C ASP A 147 8.12 -9.04 -7.73
N ARG A 148 7.80 -9.97 -6.81
CA ARG A 148 7.14 -11.22 -7.19
C ARG A 148 5.74 -11.01 -7.73
N ARG A 149 4.96 -10.08 -7.17
CA ARG A 149 3.63 -9.71 -7.68
C ARG A 149 3.72 -9.22 -9.13
N ASP A 150 4.71 -8.39 -9.46
CA ASP A 150 4.90 -7.90 -10.82
C ASP A 150 5.32 -9.02 -11.78
N LEU A 151 6.18 -9.95 -11.34
CA LEU A 151 6.53 -11.13 -12.12
C LEU A 151 5.31 -12.02 -12.39
N ILE A 152 4.45 -12.26 -11.40
CA ILE A 152 3.20 -13.01 -11.55
C ILE A 152 2.27 -12.28 -12.53
N ALA A 153 2.12 -10.97 -12.41
CA ALA A 153 1.19 -10.19 -13.23
C ALA A 153 1.64 -10.02 -14.69
N HIS A 154 2.95 -9.93 -14.95
CA HIS A 154 3.48 -9.50 -16.25
C HIS A 154 4.42 -10.50 -16.94
N SER A 155 5.01 -11.46 -16.23
CA SER A 155 6.12 -12.27 -16.75
C SER A 155 6.04 -13.75 -16.37
N ALA A 156 4.82 -14.26 -16.18
CA ALA A 156 4.53 -15.66 -15.86
C ALA A 156 5.24 -16.21 -14.60
N ASP A 157 5.73 -15.33 -13.72
CA ASP A 157 6.56 -15.66 -12.56
C ASP A 157 7.77 -16.56 -12.88
N THR A 158 8.36 -16.40 -14.07
CA THR A 158 9.53 -17.18 -14.52
C THR A 158 10.80 -16.35 -14.39
N PRO A 159 11.77 -16.75 -13.54
CA PRO A 159 13.01 -16.00 -13.38
C PRO A 159 13.91 -16.14 -14.62
N PRO A 160 14.79 -15.17 -14.89
CA PRO A 160 15.71 -15.23 -16.03
C PRO A 160 16.57 -16.50 -16.01
N GLY A 161 16.55 -17.25 -17.11
CA GLY A 161 17.34 -18.48 -17.25
C GLY A 161 16.70 -19.74 -16.66
N ARG A 162 15.41 -19.72 -16.30
CA ARG A 162 14.63 -20.94 -16.01
C ARG A 162 13.50 -21.13 -17.01
N ASP A 163 13.14 -22.40 -17.20
CA ASP A 163 12.05 -22.82 -18.09
C ASP A 163 10.70 -22.98 -17.35
N PHE A 164 10.67 -22.78 -16.04
CA PHE A 164 9.48 -22.98 -15.21
C PHE A 164 9.30 -21.85 -14.19
N ALA A 165 8.03 -21.57 -13.87
CA ALA A 165 7.63 -20.55 -12.92
C ALA A 165 8.12 -20.88 -11.49
N ASN A 166 8.32 -19.85 -10.66
CA ASN A 166 8.67 -20.03 -9.25
C ASN A 166 7.57 -20.83 -8.53
N PRO A 167 7.91 -21.87 -7.77
CA PRO A 167 6.90 -22.65 -7.03
C PRO A 167 6.21 -21.78 -5.99
N VAL A 168 4.91 -22.01 -5.77
CA VAL A 168 4.13 -21.35 -4.72
C VAL A 168 3.51 -22.39 -3.81
N SER A 169 3.74 -22.24 -2.51
CA SER A 169 3.09 -23.04 -1.47
C SER A 169 1.96 -22.27 -0.78
N ARG A 170 1.12 -22.98 -0.04
CA ARG A 170 0.07 -22.36 0.78
C ARG A 170 0.68 -21.53 1.90
N GLU A 171 1.80 -21.99 2.44
CA GLU A 171 2.56 -21.34 3.51
C GLU A 171 3.14 -20.01 3.03
N ASP A 172 3.65 -19.96 1.79
CA ASP A 172 4.12 -18.70 1.20
C ASP A 172 2.97 -17.69 1.04
N ALA A 173 1.82 -18.15 0.54
CA ALA A 173 0.67 -17.27 0.34
C ALA A 173 0.10 -16.75 1.66
N ALA A 174 0.04 -17.61 2.68
CA ALA A 174 -0.38 -17.23 4.03
C ALA A 174 0.57 -16.19 4.64
N ARG A 175 1.89 -16.40 4.51
CA ARG A 175 2.90 -15.43 4.97
C ARG A 175 2.76 -14.06 4.30
N VAL A 176 2.47 -14.03 3.01
CA VAL A 176 2.27 -12.77 2.28
C VAL A 176 1.02 -12.06 2.73
N ALA A 177 -0.10 -12.78 2.89
CA ALA A 177 -1.33 -12.21 3.41
C ALA A 177 -1.12 -11.65 4.83
N GLU A 178 -0.51 -12.42 5.73
CA GLU A 178 -0.20 -12.01 7.10
C GLU A 178 0.72 -10.79 7.13
N PHE A 179 1.80 -10.80 6.35
CA PHE A 179 2.73 -9.66 6.28
C PHE A 179 2.05 -8.37 5.82
N VAL A 180 1.23 -8.44 4.76
CA VAL A 180 0.53 -7.27 4.23
C VAL A 180 -0.52 -6.76 5.21
N CYS A 181 -1.25 -7.66 5.89
CA CYS A 181 -2.20 -7.30 6.94
C CYS A 181 -1.49 -6.62 8.12
N ASP A 182 -0.44 -7.23 8.66
CA ASP A 182 0.34 -6.68 9.77
C ASP A 182 0.94 -5.32 9.43
N LEU A 183 1.39 -5.13 8.19
CA LEU A 183 1.92 -3.85 7.71
C LEU A 183 0.81 -2.78 7.65
N ALA A 184 -0.37 -3.13 7.13
CA ALA A 184 -1.51 -2.22 7.07
C ALA A 184 -1.98 -1.83 8.48
N GLU A 185 -2.14 -2.79 9.38
CA GLU A 185 -2.54 -2.57 10.78
C GLU A 185 -1.52 -1.72 11.53
N ALA A 186 -0.22 -1.96 11.31
CA ALA A 186 0.85 -1.17 11.91
C ALA A 186 0.80 0.31 11.47
N ILE A 187 0.55 0.55 10.17
CA ILE A 187 0.44 1.89 9.61
C ILE A 187 -0.83 2.58 10.13
N ASP A 188 -1.96 1.87 10.18
CA ASP A 188 -3.24 2.39 10.66
C ASP A 188 -3.14 2.80 12.14
N ALA A 189 -2.66 1.90 13.00
CA ALA A 189 -2.51 2.15 14.43
C ALA A 189 -1.55 3.31 14.74
N GLU A 190 -0.46 3.46 13.98
CA GLU A 190 0.46 4.59 14.14
C GLU A 190 -0.11 5.90 13.56
N THR A 191 -0.98 5.81 12.56
CA THR A 191 -1.67 6.98 12.01
C THR A 191 -2.71 7.49 13.00
N GLU A 192 -3.55 6.62 13.55
CA GLU A 192 -4.55 7.02 14.56
C GLU A 192 -3.86 7.61 15.80
N ALA A 193 -2.77 7.01 16.27
CA ALA A 193 -2.01 7.56 17.40
C ALA A 193 -1.38 8.94 17.15
N GLN A 194 -1.19 9.33 15.88
CA GLN A 194 -0.73 10.67 15.51
C GLN A 194 -1.89 11.64 15.26
N LEU A 195 -3.08 11.11 15.00
CA LEU A 195 -4.29 11.89 14.77
C LEU A 195 -5.05 12.17 16.06
N ASP A 196 -4.86 11.43 17.15
CA ASP A 196 -5.43 11.74 18.47
C ASP A 196 -4.83 13.02 19.07
#